data_AF-A0A660WGD5-F1
#
_entry.id   AF-A0A660WGD5-F1
#
_cell.length_a   1.000
_cell.length_b   1.000
_cell.length_c   1.000
_cell.angle_alpha   90.00
_cell.angle_beta   90.00
_cell.angle_gamma   90.00
#
_symmetry.space_group_name_H-M   'P 1'
#
loop_
_entity.id
_entity.type
_entity.pdbx_description
1 polymer ?
#
loop_
_entity_poly.entity_id
_entity_poly.type
_entity_poly.pdbx_seq_one_letter_code
_entity_poly.pdbx_strand_id
1 'polypeptide(L)' 'MSLSLRPDRVLISSEGDAILPSRALERNILWDVIFIRKDGWSLGAPKGLAFAAEALWSDEWVAVIRDGAVHQYYKKG' A
#
# COMPACT_ATOMS: atom_id res chain seq x y z
N MET A 1 2.19 -19.22 -0.36
CA MET A 1 1.73 -18.48 0.83
C MET A 1 2.41 -17.13 0.82
N SER A 2 1.69 -16.08 0.40
CA SER A 2 2.21 -14.72 0.40
C SER A 2 2.16 -14.16 1.82
N LEU A 3 3.19 -13.43 2.24
CA LEU A 3 3.30 -12.83 3.58
C LEU A 3 1.99 -12.13 3.95
N SER A 4 1.41 -12.57 5.07
CA SER A 4 0.12 -12.19 5.65
C SER A 4 0.10 -10.76 6.21
N LEU A 5 0.72 -9.81 5.52
CA LEU A 5 0.77 -8.44 5.98
C LEU A 5 -0.56 -7.75 5.66
N ARG A 6 -1.24 -7.30 6.70
CA ARG A 6 -2.48 -6.55 6.60
C ARG A 6 -2.14 -5.06 6.73
N PRO A 7 -2.43 -4.23 5.73
CA PRO A 7 -2.12 -2.81 5.81
C PRO A 7 -3.04 -2.09 6.81
N ASP A 8 -2.70 -0.88 7.20
CA ASP A 8 -3.55 -0.05 8.07
C ASP A 8 -4.79 0.46 7.32
N ARG A 9 -4.60 0.82 6.05
CA ARG A 9 -5.67 1.25 5.13
C ARG A 9 -5.51 0.62 3.76
N VAL A 10 -6.60 0.63 3.00
CA VAL A 10 -6.64 0.19 1.60
C VAL A 10 -7.18 1.32 0.74
N LEU A 11 -6.40 1.74 -0.24
CA LEU A 11 -6.79 2.74 -1.22
C LEU A 11 -7.89 2.18 -2.14
N ILE A 12 -8.96 2.94 -2.32
CA ILE A 12 -10.12 2.55 -3.14
C ILE A 12 -10.40 3.50 -4.29
N SER A 13 -9.69 4.63 -4.37
CA SER A 13 -9.85 5.65 -5.42
C SER A 13 -8.52 6.33 -5.74
N SER A 14 -8.41 6.92 -6.93
CA SER A 14 -7.22 7.69 -7.36
C SER A 14 -7.08 9.03 -6.62
N GLU A 15 -8.17 9.49 -6.03
CA GLU A 15 -8.29 10.77 -5.33
C GLU A 15 -7.72 10.70 -3.90
N GLY A 16 -7.37 9.50 -3.43
CA GLY A 16 -6.77 9.28 -2.11
C GLY A 16 -7.71 8.66 -1.08
N ASP A 17 -8.92 8.26 -1.45
CA ASP A 17 -9.85 7.66 -0.48
C ASP A 17 -9.36 6.28 -0.05
N ALA A 18 -9.21 6.10 1.26
CA ALA A 18 -8.71 4.87 1.83
C ALA A 18 -9.57 4.40 3.01
N ILE A 19 -9.93 3.12 3.02
CA ILE A 19 -10.81 2.51 4.02
C ILE A 19 -10.08 1.43 4.83
N LEU A 20 -10.74 0.90 5.86
CA LEU A 20 -10.19 -0.22 6.63
C LEU A 20 -10.11 -1.49 5.76
N PRO A 21 -9.10 -2.35 5.95
CA PRO A 21 -8.95 -3.57 5.17
C PRO A 21 -10.15 -4.52 5.24
N SER A 22 -10.83 -4.61 6.39
CA SER A 22 -12.04 -5.42 6.51
C SER A 22 -13.17 -4.90 5.61
N ARG A 23 -13.35 -3.58 5.54
CA ARG A 23 -14.35 -2.94 4.67
C ARG A 23 -13.99 -3.08 3.18
N ALA A 24 -12.70 -3.12 2.84
CA ALA A 24 -12.25 -3.39 1.49
C ALA A 24 -12.58 -4.83 1.07
N LEU A 25 -12.29 -5.81 1.94
CA LEU A 25 -12.64 -7.22 1.71
C LEU A 25 -14.15 -7.44 1.58
N GLU A 26 -14.97 -6.79 2.42
CA GLU A 26 -16.45 -6.79 2.29
C GLU A 26 -16.93 -6.31 0.90
N ARG A 27 -16.11 -5.50 0.21
CA ARG A 27 -16.38 -4.96 -1.13
C ARG A 27 -15.63 -5.71 -2.24
N ASN A 28 -15.01 -6.86 -1.94
CA ASN A 28 -14.13 -7.61 -2.84
C ASN A 28 -12.95 -6.80 -3.39
N ILE A 29 -12.49 -5.79 -2.65
CA ILE A 29 -11.29 -5.02 -2.99
C ILE A 29 -10.10 -5.66 -2.28
N LEU A 30 -9.17 -6.19 -3.07
CA LEU A 30 -7.92 -6.76 -2.61
C LEU A 30 -6.78 -5.74 -2.75
N TRP A 31 -5.71 -5.94 -1.99
CA TRP A 31 -4.48 -5.17 -2.13
C TRP A 31 -3.36 -6.08 -2.63
N ASP A 32 -2.86 -5.76 -3.83
CA ASP A 32 -1.75 -6.48 -4.46
C ASP A 32 -0.40 -5.91 -4.03
N VAL A 33 -0.40 -4.65 -3.60
CA VAL A 33 0.77 -3.92 -3.11
C VAL A 33 0.49 -3.29 -1.75
N ILE A 34 1.52 -3.18 -0.92
CA ILE A 34 1.46 -2.47 0.37
C ILE A 34 2.66 -1.52 0.46
N PHE A 35 2.40 -0.22 0.54
CA PHE A 35 3.42 0.79 0.81
C PHE A 35 3.57 0.99 2.31
N ILE A 36 4.81 1.11 2.80
CA ILE A 36 5.16 1.32 4.21
C ILE A 36 5.79 2.70 4.35
N ARG A 37 5.28 3.52 5.27
CA ARG A 37 5.79 4.87 5.60
C ARG A 37 6.87 4.82 6.67
N LYS A 38 7.63 5.91 6.76
CA LYS A 38 8.65 6.15 7.81
C LYS A 38 8.11 5.99 9.24
N ASP A 39 6.84 6.33 9.47
CA ASP A 39 6.16 6.25 10.78
C ASP A 39 5.61 4.85 11.09
N GLY A 40 5.82 3.87 10.20
CA GLY A 40 5.31 2.52 10.32
C GLY A 40 3.88 2.32 9.82
N TRP A 41 3.17 3.38 9.42
CA TRP A 41 1.85 3.27 8.81
C TRP A 41 1.94 2.69 7.40
N SER A 42 0.91 1.95 6.97
CA SER A 42 0.90 1.23 5.71
C SER A 42 -0.38 1.40 4.88
N LEU A 43 -0.22 1.49 3.56
CA LEU A 43 -1.29 1.61 2.59
C LEU A 43 -1.26 0.45 1.60
N GLY A 44 -2.29 -0.40 1.67
CA GLY A 44 -2.58 -1.37 0.63
C GLY A 44 -3.25 -0.71 -0.58
N ALA A 45 -2.98 -1.22 -1.77
CA ALA A 45 -3.69 -0.81 -2.97
C ALA A 45 -3.87 -1.99 -3.95
N PRO A 46 -4.99 -2.05 -4.69
CA PRO A 46 -5.06 -2.85 -5.91
C PRO A 46 -3.97 -2.46 -6.89
N LYS A 47 -3.52 -3.38 -7.74
CA LYS A 47 -2.49 -3.11 -8.76
C LYS A 47 -2.79 -1.89 -9.64
N GLY A 48 -4.06 -1.68 -9.99
CA GLY A 48 -4.51 -0.52 -10.78
C GLY A 48 -4.39 0.83 -10.07
N LEU A 49 -4.29 0.85 -8.75
CA LEU A 49 -4.15 2.06 -7.93
C LEU A 49 -2.73 2.21 -7.34
N ALA A 50 -1.80 1.30 -7.66
CA ALA A 50 -0.45 1.33 -7.11
C ALA A 50 0.28 2.66 -7.37
N PHE A 51 0.14 3.21 -8.58
CA PHE A 51 0.74 4.50 -8.92
C PHE A 51 0.15 5.66 -8.11
N ALA A 52 -1.17 5.69 -7.92
CA ALA A 52 -1.84 6.70 -7.11
C ALA A 52 -1.41 6.59 -5.63
N ALA A 53 -1.34 5.37 -5.09
CA ALA A 53 -0.88 5.12 -3.74
C ALA A 53 0.57 5.61 -3.53
N GLU A 54 1.49 5.30 -4.44
CA GLU A 54 2.87 5.76 -4.38
C GLU A 54 2.97 7.30 -4.43
N ALA A 55 2.13 7.96 -5.24
CA ALA A 55 2.16 9.41 -5.41
C ALA A 55 1.69 10.20 -4.18
N LEU A 56 0.82 9.65 -3.33
CA LEU A 56 0.22 10.38 -2.19
C LEU A 56 1.25 10.95 -1.20
N TRP A 57 2.31 10.18 -0.90
CA TRP A 57 3.38 10.58 0.01
C TRP A 57 4.74 10.06 -0.48
N SER A 58 5.08 10.39 -1.73
CA SER A 58 6.25 9.83 -2.45
C SER A 58 7.59 9.95 -1.71
N ASP A 59 7.75 10.95 -0.84
CA ASP A 59 8.93 11.18 -0.03
C ASP A 59 8.90 10.49 1.34
N GLU A 60 7.75 10.00 1.79
CA GLU A 60 7.52 9.33 3.08
C GLU A 60 7.56 7.80 3.00
N TRP A 61 7.42 7.22 1.81
CA TRP A 61 7.53 5.77 1.64
C TRP A 61 8.98 5.30 1.86
N VAL A 62 9.13 4.22 2.64
CA VAL A 62 10.43 3.58 2.92
C VAL A 62 10.54 2.18 2.35
N ALA A 63 9.39 1.53 2.13
CA ALA A 63 9.34 0.25 1.44
C ALA A 63 8.01 0.05 0.72
N VAL A 64 7.99 -0.85 -0.25
CA VAL A 64 6.80 -1.41 -0.86
C VAL A 64 6.89 -2.93 -0.87
N ILE A 65 5.81 -3.59 -0.49
CA ILE A 65 5.64 -5.04 -0.61
C ILE A 65 4.82 -5.30 -1.85
N ARG A 66 5.35 -6.09 -2.78
CA ARG A 66 4.65 -6.55 -3.99
C ARG A 66 5.21 -7.91 -4.40
N ASP A 67 4.39 -8.76 -5.00
CA ASP A 67 4.78 -10.11 -5.45
C ASP A 67 5.44 -10.96 -4.35
N GLY A 68 5.06 -10.73 -3.08
CA GLY A 68 5.61 -11.42 -1.91
C GLY A 68 7.02 -10.98 -1.50
N ALA A 69 7.58 -9.95 -2.12
CA ALA A 69 8.91 -9.40 -1.82
C ALA A 69 8.82 -7.98 -1.24
N VAL A 70 9.76 -7.64 -0.36
CA VAL A 70 9.95 -6.28 0.16
C VAL A 70 10.96 -5.55 -0.72
N HIS A 71 10.59 -4.39 -1.24
CA HIS A 71 11.47 -3.49 -1.96
C HIS A 71 11.64 -2.21 -1.15
N GLN A 72 12.87 -1.89 -0.73
CA GLN A 72 13.16 -0.66 -0.01
C GLN A 72 13.34 0.52 -0.97
N TYR A 73 12.82 1.68 -0.58
CA TYR A 73 13.14 2.94 -1.25
C TYR A 73 14.52 3.39 -0.77
N TYR A 74 15.54 3.18 -1.59
CA TYR A 74 16.87 3.70 -1.29
C TYR A 74 16.87 5.22 -1.52
N LYS A 75 17.02 6.02 -0.45
CA LYS A 75 17.53 7.38 -0.61
C LYS A 75 18.94 7.27 -1.17
N LYS A 76 19.16 7.73 -2.40
CA LYS A 76 20.51 8.13 -2.81
C LYS A 76 20.93 9.23 -1.85
N GLY A 77 21.94 8.93 -1.03
CA GLY A 77 22.62 9.93 -0.21
C GLY A 77 23.32 10.98 -1.06
#